data_AF-A0A448ZEG3-F1
#
_entry.id   AF-A0A448ZEG3-F1
#
_cell.length_a   1.000
_cell.length_b   1.000
_cell.length_c   1.000
_cell.angle_alpha   90.00
_cell.angle_beta   90.00
_cell.angle_gamma   90.00
#
_symmetry.space_group_name_H-M   'P 1'
#
loop_
_entity.id
_entity.type
_entity.pdbx_description
1 polymer ?
#
loop_
_entity_poly.entity_id
_entity_poly.type
_entity_poly.pdbx_seq_one_letter_code
_entity_poly.pdbx_strand_id
1 'polypeptide(L)'
;MAAVPDAEAMARERRKESFEYTRVFLLGKRIKCTLTDGRTLTGTFICIDRLKNLILTDVLEERSIDPSDYKHRVGSSEPSTEPPTARCFRRVERKISQAMVPGERLVRVELLPG
;
A
#
# COMPACT_ATOMS: atom_id res chain seq x y z
N MET A 1 -47.11 4.32 -8.57
CA MET A 1 -45.82 3.66 -8.86
C MET A 1 -44.74 4.73 -8.79
N ALA A 2 -43.80 4.63 -7.83
CA ALA A 2 -42.65 5.53 -7.80
C ALA A 2 -41.70 5.16 -8.96
N ALA A 3 -41.29 6.14 -9.76
CA ALA A 3 -40.33 5.94 -10.83
C ALA A 3 -39.00 5.49 -10.25
N VAL A 4 -38.48 4.35 -10.70
CA VAL A 4 -37.12 3.91 -10.34
C VAL A 4 -36.16 4.95 -10.92
N PRO A 5 -35.31 5.59 -10.10
CA PRO A 5 -34.37 6.58 -10.61
C PRO A 5 -33.43 5.92 -11.63
N ASP A 6 -33.10 6.67 -12.67
CA ASP A 6 -32.18 6.26 -13.73
C ASP A 6 -30.84 5.82 -13.13
N ALA A 7 -30.36 4.63 -13.52
CA ALA A 7 -29.13 4.03 -13.02
C ALA A 7 -27.91 4.95 -13.27
N GLU A 8 -27.91 5.72 -14.35
CA GLU A 8 -26.84 6.66 -14.66
C GLU A 8 -26.81 7.84 -13.69
N ALA A 9 -27.98 8.38 -13.34
CA ALA A 9 -28.09 9.46 -12.37
C ALA A 9 -27.58 9.03 -10.99
N MET A 10 -27.93 7.81 -10.56
CA MET A 10 -27.41 7.24 -9.30
C MET A 10 -25.90 6.99 -9.32
N ALA A 11 -25.35 6.55 -10.44
CA ALA A 11 -23.90 6.37 -10.56
C ALA A 11 -23.14 7.70 -10.51
N ARG A 12 -23.72 8.75 -11.12
CA ARG A 12 -23.15 10.11 -11.08
C ARG A 12 -23.13 10.68 -9.67
N GLU A 13 -24.22 10.55 -8.92
CA GLU A 13 -24.27 11.06 -7.54
C GLU A 13 -23.27 10.32 -6.65
N ARG A 14 -23.19 8.98 -6.74
CA ARG A 14 -22.19 8.20 -5.99
C ARG A 14 -20.75 8.60 -6.28
N ARG A 15 -20.43 8.94 -7.54
CA ARG A 15 -19.08 9.44 -7.90
C ARG A 15 -18.80 10.79 -7.26
N LYS A 16 -19.78 11.69 -7.26
CA LYS A 16 -19.67 13.00 -6.62
C LYS A 16 -19.45 12.86 -5.12
N GLU A 17 -20.25 12.02 -4.45
CA GLU A 17 -20.08 11.71 -3.03
C GLU A 17 -18.70 11.13 -2.72
N SER A 18 -18.23 10.16 -3.53
CA SER A 18 -16.91 9.55 -3.35
C SER A 18 -15.77 10.55 -3.53
N PHE A 19 -15.89 11.43 -4.51
CA PHE A 19 -14.92 12.50 -4.76
C PHE A 19 -14.86 13.48 -3.57
N GLU A 20 -16.02 13.96 -3.13
CA GLU A 20 -16.13 14.87 -1.99
C GLU A 20 -15.58 14.23 -0.71
N TYR A 21 -15.94 12.96 -0.45
CA TYR A 21 -15.46 12.24 0.71
C TYR A 21 -13.93 12.10 0.69
N THR A 22 -13.36 11.75 -0.46
CA THR A 22 -11.92 11.65 -0.64
C THR A 22 -11.25 12.99 -0.37
N ARG A 23 -11.72 14.05 -1.03
CA ARG A 23 -11.15 15.39 -0.96
C ARG A 23 -11.18 15.98 0.45
N VAL A 24 -12.30 15.81 1.16
CA VAL A 24 -12.55 16.48 2.45
C VAL A 24 -12.04 15.65 3.63
N PHE A 25 -12.21 14.32 3.60
CA PHE A 25 -11.97 13.48 4.78
C PHE A 25 -10.74 12.58 4.68
N LEU A 26 -10.35 12.16 3.47
CA LEU A 26 -9.28 11.17 3.31
C LEU A 26 -7.91 11.79 3.03
N LEU A 27 -7.84 12.80 2.15
CA LEU A 27 -6.57 13.46 1.85
C LEU A 27 -5.93 14.04 3.12
N GLY A 28 -4.62 13.85 3.26
CA GLY A 28 -3.84 14.23 4.43
C GLY A 28 -3.93 13.26 5.61
N LYS A 29 -4.77 12.21 5.56
CA LYS A 29 -4.81 11.19 6.62
C LYS A 29 -3.66 10.21 6.47
N ARG A 30 -3.22 9.63 7.60
CA ARG A 30 -2.31 8.50 7.60
C ARG A 30 -3.08 7.23 7.25
N ILE A 31 -2.59 6.51 6.25
CA ILE A 31 -3.16 5.24 5.80
C ILE A 31 -2.10 4.16 5.76
N LYS A 32 -2.54 2.91 5.91
CA LYS A 32 -1.73 1.72 5.68
C LYS A 32 -2.21 1.03 4.41
N CYS A 33 -1.29 0.84 3.48
CA CYS A 33 -1.51 0.12 2.23
C CYS A 33 -0.83 -1.25 2.33
N THR A 34 -1.52 -2.32 1.96
CA THR A 34 -0.95 -3.65 1.80
C THR A 34 -0.85 -3.99 0.32
N LEU A 35 0.33 -4.44 -0.12
CA LEU A 35 0.61 -4.78 -1.50
C LEU A 35 0.56 -6.29 -1.76
N THR A 36 0.45 -6.66 -3.03
CA THR A 36 0.39 -8.06 -3.49
C THR A 36 1.64 -8.87 -3.16
N ASP A 37 2.81 -8.23 -3.00
CA ASP A 37 4.06 -8.88 -2.62
C ASP A 37 4.26 -8.97 -1.10
N GLY A 38 3.22 -8.67 -0.32
CA GLY A 38 3.24 -8.73 1.15
C GLY A 38 3.86 -7.52 1.82
N ARG A 39 4.32 -6.51 1.06
CA ARG A 39 4.79 -5.26 1.66
C ARG A 39 3.64 -4.45 2.25
N THR A 40 3.94 -3.69 3.29
CA THR A 40 3.04 -2.68 3.81
C THR A 40 3.69 -1.31 3.75
N LEU A 41 2.95 -0.31 3.27
CA LEU A 41 3.38 1.08 3.25
C LEU A 41 2.45 1.90 4.13
N THR A 42 2.99 2.53 5.15
CA THR A 42 2.24 3.44 6.02
C THR A 42 2.72 4.86 5.79
N GLY A 43 1.83 5.77 5.41
CA GLY A 43 2.20 7.15 5.11
C GLY A 43 1.00 8.07 5.02
N THR A 44 1.26 9.35 4.78
CA THR A 44 0.24 10.39 4.60
C THR A 44 -0.29 10.34 3.18
N PHE A 45 -1.61 10.19 3.02
CA PHE A 45 -2.27 10.06 1.72
C PHE A 45 -2.43 11.42 1.02
N ILE A 46 -1.78 11.60 -0.14
CA ILE A 46 -1.74 12.89 -0.84
C ILE A 46 -2.69 12.95 -2.02
N CYS A 47 -2.77 11.90 -2.84
CA CYS A 47 -3.71 11.85 -3.95
C CYS A 47 -3.94 10.42 -4.45
N ILE A 48 -5.08 10.25 -5.15
CA ILE A 48 -5.49 9.03 -5.83
C ILE A 48 -5.94 9.36 -7.25
N ASP A 49 -5.67 8.46 -8.21
CA ASP A 49 -6.21 8.55 -9.56
C ASP A 49 -7.29 7.50 -9.86
N ARG A 50 -7.79 7.50 -11.10
CA ARG A 50 -8.85 6.56 -11.54
C ARG A 50 -8.38 5.10 -11.60
N LEU A 51 -7.08 4.86 -11.72
CA LEU A 51 -6.48 3.53 -11.69
C LEU A 51 -6.13 3.08 -10.27
N LYS A 52 -6.52 3.88 -9.26
CA LYS A 52 -6.24 3.66 -7.84
C LYS A 52 -4.75 3.75 -7.51
N ASN A 53 -3.97 4.42 -8.35
CA ASN A 53 -2.61 4.78 -8.00
C ASN A 53 -2.65 5.79 -6.86
N LEU A 54 -1.86 5.57 -5.82
CA LEU A 54 -1.79 6.45 -4.65
C LEU A 54 -0.42 7.12 -4.58
N ILE A 55 -0.40 8.37 -4.14
CA ILE A 55 0.84 9.02 -3.69
C ILE A 55 0.80 9.15 -2.18
N LEU A 56 1.84 8.66 -1.51
CA LEU A 56 2.05 8.78 -0.08
C LEU A 56 3.31 9.59 0.22
N THR A 57 3.30 10.36 1.30
CA THR A 57 4.50 10.99 1.89
C THR A 57 4.78 10.45 3.28
N ASP A 58 5.98 10.68 3.79
CA ASP A 58 6.43 10.26 5.14
C ASP A 58 6.21 8.75 5.37
N VAL A 59 6.69 7.97 4.40
CA VAL A 59 6.34 6.57 4.24
C VAL A 59 7.26 5.67 5.04
N LEU A 60 6.68 4.79 5.82
CA LEU A 60 7.32 3.61 6.39
C LEU A 60 6.93 2.40 5.53
N GLU A 61 7.88 1.87 4.76
CA GLU A 61 7.76 0.57 4.10
C GLU A 61 8.21 -0.52 5.08
N GLU A 62 7.41 -1.58 5.20
CA GLU A 62 7.75 -2.77 5.97
C GLU A 62 7.60 -4.01 5.09
N ARG A 63 8.54 -4.94 5.21
CA ARG A 63 8.53 -6.21 4.48
C ARG A 63 9.20 -7.34 5.24
N SER A 64 8.79 -8.56 4.96
CA SER A 64 9.47 -9.78 5.41
C SER A 64 10.44 -10.23 4.34
N ILE A 65 11.69 -10.46 4.70
CA ILE A 65 12.72 -10.95 3.78
C ILE A 65 13.24 -12.30 4.29
N ASP A 66 13.46 -13.25 3.38
CA ASP A 66 14.25 -14.44 3.71
C ASP A 66 15.73 -14.06 3.75
N PRO A 67 16.47 -14.32 4.85
CA PRO A 67 17.90 -14.05 4.94
C PRO A 67 18.71 -14.63 3.77
N SER A 68 18.25 -15.71 3.13
CA SER A 68 18.91 -16.25 1.92
C SER A 68 18.92 -15.27 0.75
N ASP A 69 17.90 -14.40 0.64
CA ASP A 69 17.79 -13.38 -0.41
C ASP A 69 18.83 -12.25 -0.25
N TYR A 70 19.46 -12.15 0.92
CA TYR A 70 20.44 -11.11 1.24
C TYR A 70 21.87 -11.46 0.77
N LYS A 71 22.15 -12.74 0.44
CA LYS A 71 23.50 -13.21 0.09
C LYS A 71 24.07 -12.69 -1.24
N HIS A 72 23.27 -12.01 -2.07
CA HIS A 72 23.69 -11.61 -3.42
C HIS A 72 24.19 -10.17 -3.60
N ARG A 73 24.34 -9.36 -2.53
CA ARG A 73 24.77 -7.95 -2.66
C ARG A 73 26.06 -7.57 -1.93
N VAL A 74 26.66 -8.48 -1.18
CA VAL A 74 27.98 -8.26 -0.57
C VAL A 74 28.84 -9.45 -0.96
N GLY A 75 29.88 -9.21 -1.76
CA GLY A 75 30.80 -10.24 -2.25
C GLY A 75 31.64 -10.84 -1.12
N SER A 76 31.05 -11.76 -0.37
CA SER A 76 31.76 -12.55 0.64
C SER A 76 31.55 -14.02 0.30
N SER A 77 32.53 -14.60 -0.36
CA SER A 77 32.69 -16.02 -0.62
C SER A 77 32.95 -16.78 0.68
N GLU A 78 31.91 -17.21 1.38
CA GLU A 78 32.02 -18.20 2.47
C GLU A 78 30.82 -19.17 2.36
N PRO A 79 31.04 -20.48 2.11
CA PRO A 79 29.97 -21.46 2.06
C PRO A 79 29.51 -21.80 3.48
N SER A 80 28.28 -21.41 3.84
CA SER A 80 27.68 -21.77 5.12
C SER A 80 27.20 -23.22 5.12
N THR A 81 27.89 -24.09 5.85
CA THR A 81 27.54 -25.48 6.15
C THR A 81 26.52 -25.55 7.30
N GLU A 82 25.31 -25.01 7.10
CA GLU A 82 24.22 -25.19 8.07
C GLU A 82 23.02 -25.89 7.41
N PRO A 83 22.36 -26.84 8.10
CA PRO A 83 21.16 -27.52 7.59
C PRO A 83 20.04 -26.50 7.33
N PRO A 84 19.02 -26.83 6.50
CA PRO A 84 17.94 -25.91 6.16
C PRO A 84 17.02 -25.73 7.38
N THR A 85 17.47 -24.90 8.33
CA THR A 85 16.71 -24.48 9.49
C THR A 85 15.58 -23.58 9.03
N ALA A 86 14.42 -23.73 9.67
CA ALA A 86 13.15 -23.12 9.31
C ALA A 86 13.30 -21.68 8.80
N ARG A 87 12.68 -21.36 7.65
CA ARG A 87 12.69 -20.03 7.02
C ARG A 87 12.45 -18.95 8.08
N CYS A 88 13.52 -18.31 8.53
CA CYS A 88 13.47 -17.27 9.55
C CYS A 88 13.27 -15.94 8.85
N PHE A 89 12.02 -15.57 8.59
CA PHE A 89 11.71 -14.30 7.94
C PHE A 89 12.10 -13.12 8.84
N ARG A 90 12.96 -12.23 8.36
CA ARG A 90 13.34 -11.00 9.06
C ARG A 90 12.46 -9.85 8.59
N ARG A 91 11.80 -9.16 9.53
CA ARG A 91 11.12 -7.90 9.24
C ARG A 91 12.16 -6.80 9.01
N VAL A 92 12.01 -6.09 7.90
CA VAL A 92 12.87 -4.97 7.52
C VAL A 92 11.99 -3.75 7.26
N GLU A 93 12.47 -2.61 7.71
CA GLU A 93 11.78 -1.33 7.62
C GLU A 93 12.61 -0.32 6.83
N ARG A 94 11.93 0.53 6.06
CA ARG A 94 12.56 1.63 5.31
C ARG A 94 11.72 2.89 5.43
N LYS A 95 12.37 4.00 5.75
CA LYS A 95 11.77 5.33 5.65
C LYS A 95 12.00 5.90 4.25
N ILE A 96 10.94 6.35 3.61
CA ILE A 96 10.93 6.91 2.26
C ILE A 96 10.16 8.23 2.32
N SER A 97 10.73 9.30 1.75
CA SER A 97 10.09 10.62 1.76
C SER A 97 8.75 10.61 1.01
N GLN A 98 8.71 9.97 -0.15
CA GLN A 98 7.52 9.85 -0.99
C GLN A 98 7.52 8.53 -1.75
N ALA A 99 6.34 7.92 -1.91
CA ALA A 99 6.16 6.72 -2.71
C ALA A 99 4.90 6.81 -3.57
N MET A 100 5.00 6.33 -4.81
CA MET A 100 3.85 6.02 -5.64
C MET A 100 3.51 4.54 -5.46
N VAL A 101 2.26 4.26 -5.08
CA VAL A 101 1.72 2.91 -4.96
C VAL A 101 0.88 2.62 -6.19
N PRO A 102 1.28 1.67 -7.05
CA PRO A 102 0.47 1.28 -8.20
C PRO A 102 -0.84 0.62 -7.75
N GLY A 103 -1.96 1.08 -8.28
CA GLY A 103 -3.29 0.58 -7.89
C GLY A 103 -3.50 -0.90 -8.21
N GLU A 104 -2.82 -1.43 -9.24
CA GLU A 104 -2.84 -2.85 -9.60
C GLU A 104 -2.19 -3.75 -8.53
N ARG A 105 -1.30 -3.20 -7.70
CA ARG A 105 -0.61 -3.93 -6.63
C ARG A 105 -1.28 -3.74 -5.27
N LEU A 106 -2.29 -2.88 -5.18
CA LEU A 106 -2.95 -2.53 -3.94
C LEU A 106 -3.99 -3.59 -3.58
N VAL A 107 -3.77 -4.28 -2.46
CA VAL A 107 -4.69 -5.32 -1.95
C VAL A 107 -5.67 -4.71 -0.96
N ARG A 108 -5.20 -3.85 -0.07
CA ARG A 108 -6.00 -3.28 1.01
C ARG A 108 -5.49 -1.89 1.39
N VAL A 109 -6.42 -1.02 1.75
CA VAL A 109 -6.16 0.28 2.37
C VAL A 109 -6.88 0.35 3.70
N GLU A 110 -6.18 0.78 4.74
CA GLU A 110 -6.71 0.95 6.08
C GLU A 110 -6.49 2.40 6.52
N LEU A 111 -7.55 3.03 7.02
CA LEU A 111 -7.45 4.32 7.69
C LEU A 111 -6.91 4.09 9.10
N LEU A 112 -5.81 4.75 9.44
CA LEU A 112 -5.28 4.69 10.79
C LEU A 112 -5.96 5.75 11.65
N PRO A 113 -6.26 5.43 12.92
CA PRO A 113 -6.72 6.46 13.86
C PRO A 113 -5.66 7.56 13.96
N GLY A 114 -6.12 8.81 13.91
CA GLY A 114 -5.28 10.00 14.05
C GLY A 114 -5.11 10.38 15.50
#